data_AF-A0A919VQ58-F1
#
_entry.id   AF-A0A919VQ58-F1
#
_cell.length_a   1.000
_cell.length_b   1.000
_cell.length_c   1.000
_cell.angle_alpha   90.00
_cell.angle_beta   90.00
_cell.angle_gamma   90.00
#
_symmetry.space_group_name_H-M   'P 1'
#
loop_
_entity.id
_entity.type
_entity.pdbx_description
1 polymer ?
#
loop_
_entity_poly.entity_id
_entity_poly.type
_entity_poly.pdbx_seq_one_letter_code
_entity_poly.pdbx_strand_id
1 'polypeptide(L)'
;MAPAGDKAAADATLQAAIDKLTGEIDRISPEYDKLIDKINSCLRDASFVSPVGAYLFGRKVQGKVTELGGALKGVGDEVGKYLSASVPVFSLIDRGFGWTDNVLPDLSGAVSVARDIKPNALHAWGGEAGRAYLEKRWGQEKGLQGTTNVVKDTGQWLVDIAALNAKFLVDLTQPVIDLIEAIVEAAIELWSVIGVLEAIDTIAAAVADCLGAVLEILKEATKHMADSVSGLSQAKIIVNNNDVFPGGKWPQAVNR
;
A
#
# COMPACT_ATOMS: atom_id res chain seq x y z
N MET A 1 1.93 -5.91 -26.31
CA MET A 1 1.90 -4.45 -26.12
C MET A 1 0.71 -4.12 -25.23
N ALA A 2 0.79 -4.49 -23.95
CA ALA A 2 0.01 -3.83 -22.91
C ALA A 2 0.77 -2.54 -22.53
N PRO A 3 0.09 -1.46 -22.11
CA PRO A 3 0.49 -0.12 -22.48
C PRO A 3 1.44 0.47 -21.43
N ALA A 4 2.57 1.00 -21.89
CA ALA A 4 3.40 1.91 -21.10
C ALA A 4 2.61 3.12 -20.54
N GLY A 5 1.41 3.40 -21.09
CA GLY A 5 0.49 4.43 -20.61
C GLY A 5 -0.15 4.13 -19.25
N ASP A 6 -0.44 2.87 -18.92
CA ASP A 6 -1.09 2.54 -17.64
C ASP A 6 -0.12 2.65 -16.46
N LYS A 7 1.15 2.30 -16.67
CA LYS A 7 2.22 2.45 -15.67
C LYS A 7 2.51 3.92 -15.36
N ALA A 8 2.70 4.75 -16.40
CA ALA A 8 2.99 6.17 -16.20
C ALA A 8 1.83 6.91 -15.50
N ALA A 9 0.59 6.54 -15.80
CA ALA A 9 -0.59 7.08 -15.12
C ALA A 9 -0.67 6.65 -13.65
N ALA A 10 -0.34 5.40 -13.33
CA ALA A 10 -0.26 4.90 -11.96
C ALA A 10 0.82 5.62 -11.16
N ASP A 11 2.02 5.78 -11.72
CA ASP A 11 3.13 6.48 -11.07
C ASP A 11 2.78 7.95 -10.79
N ALA A 12 2.15 8.64 -11.75
CA ALA A 12 1.73 10.03 -11.59
C ALA A 12 0.64 10.20 -10.51
N THR A 13 -0.32 9.28 -10.45
CA THR A 13 -1.38 9.29 -9.43
C THR A 13 -0.80 9.08 -8.03
N LEU A 14 0.15 8.15 -7.90
CA LEU A 14 0.82 7.86 -6.65
C LEU A 14 1.67 9.05 -6.17
N GLN A 15 2.45 9.66 -7.06
CA GLN A 15 3.24 10.85 -6.73
C GLN A 15 2.35 12.01 -6.28
N ALA A 16 1.24 12.26 -6.98
CA ALA A 16 0.29 13.30 -6.59
C ALA A 16 -0.32 13.04 -5.20
N ALA A 17 -0.60 11.78 -4.85
CA ALA A 17 -1.08 11.42 -3.52
C ALA A 17 -0.02 11.65 -2.43
N ILE A 18 1.24 11.28 -2.69
CA ILE A 18 2.38 11.54 -1.79
C ILE A 18 2.58 13.04 -1.58
N ASP A 19 2.62 13.81 -2.67
CA ASP A 19 2.82 15.26 -2.61
C ASP A 19 1.69 15.94 -1.83
N LYS A 20 0.43 15.52 -2.08
CA LYS A 20 -0.73 16.02 -1.35
C LYS A 20 -0.64 15.67 0.14
N LEU A 21 -0.43 14.41 0.49
CA LEU A 21 -0.35 13.98 1.89
C LEU A 21 0.81 14.67 2.63
N THR A 22 1.97 14.81 1.99
CA THR A 22 3.12 15.54 2.55
C THR A 22 2.75 17.00 2.81
N GLY A 23 2.13 17.67 1.83
CA GLY A 23 1.68 19.05 1.97
C GLY A 23 0.66 19.24 3.09
N GLU A 24 -0.25 18.29 3.31
CA GLU A 24 -1.21 18.35 4.42
C GLU A 24 -0.53 18.11 5.77
N ILE A 25 0.38 17.13 5.90
CA ILE A 25 1.13 16.91 7.14
C ILE A 25 1.92 18.16 7.54
N ASP A 26 2.57 18.82 6.57
CA ASP A 26 3.32 20.04 6.79
C ASP A 26 2.44 21.21 7.28
N ARG A 27 1.12 21.15 7.06
CA ARG A 27 0.14 22.13 7.57
C ARG A 27 -0.28 21.89 9.02
N ILE A 28 -0.08 20.69 9.59
CA ILE A 28 -0.49 20.39 10.97
C ILE A 28 0.21 21.32 11.97
N SER A 29 1.54 21.43 11.88
CA SER A 29 2.33 22.26 12.80
C SER A 29 1.95 23.74 12.77
N PRO A 30 1.92 24.43 11.60
CA PRO A 30 1.58 25.85 11.56
C PRO A 30 0.13 26.14 11.95
N GLU A 31 -0.85 25.27 11.64
CA GLU A 31 -2.23 25.48 12.10
C GLU A 31 -2.37 25.26 13.61
N TYR A 32 -1.64 24.30 14.17
CA TYR A 32 -1.56 24.11 15.61
C TYR A 32 -0.90 25.32 16.29
N ASP A 33 0.20 25.85 15.78
CA ASP A 33 0.85 27.05 16.35
C ASP A 33 -0.11 28.26 16.37
N LYS A 34 -0.90 28.47 15.32
CA LYS A 34 -1.94 29.51 15.29
C LYS A 34 -3.01 29.31 16.37
N LEU A 35 -3.42 28.06 16.60
CA LEU A 35 -4.36 27.74 17.68
C LEU A 35 -3.76 28.11 19.04
N ILE A 36 -2.49 27.76 19.28
CA ILE A 36 -1.78 28.08 20.52
C ILE A 36 -1.72 29.60 20.75
N ASP A 37 -1.41 30.35 19.71
CA ASP A 37 -1.36 31.81 19.78
C ASP A 37 -2.72 32.41 20.13
N LYS A 38 -3.81 31.87 19.58
CA LYS A 38 -5.18 32.26 19.93
C LYS A 38 -5.54 31.89 21.37
N ILE A 39 -5.21 30.68 21.83
CA ILE A 39 -5.41 30.25 23.22
C ILE A 39 -4.67 31.20 24.17
N ASN A 40 -3.40 31.48 23.88
CA ASN A 40 -2.57 32.40 24.69
C ASN A 40 -3.11 33.83 24.71
N SER A 41 -3.73 34.28 23.61
CA SER A 41 -4.39 35.58 23.54
C SER A 41 -5.65 35.62 24.41
N CYS A 42 -6.51 34.60 24.30
CA CYS A 42 -7.71 34.47 25.13
C CYS A 42 -7.38 34.39 26.63
N LEU A 43 -6.33 33.66 27.01
CA LEU A 43 -5.85 33.57 28.39
C LEU A 43 -5.34 34.91 28.92
N ARG A 44 -4.65 35.69 28.07
CA ARG A 44 -4.20 37.05 28.42
C ARG A 44 -5.39 37.96 28.71
N ASP A 45 -6.40 37.95 27.84
CA ASP A 45 -7.60 38.77 28.03
C ASP A 45 -8.37 38.36 29.29
N ALA A 46 -8.49 37.05 29.55
CA ALA A 46 -9.12 36.53 30.77
C ALA A 46 -8.33 36.90 32.05
N SER A 47 -7.00 36.96 31.97
CA SER A 47 -6.13 37.33 33.10
C SER A 47 -6.31 38.79 33.55
N PHE A 48 -6.74 39.67 32.64
CA PHE A 48 -7.11 41.04 32.97
C PHE A 48 -8.38 41.09 33.84
N VAL A 49 -9.32 40.16 33.64
CA VAL A 49 -10.60 40.11 34.36
C VAL A 49 -10.48 39.36 35.70
N SER A 50 -9.73 38.26 35.74
CA SER A 50 -9.50 37.47 36.97
C SER A 50 -8.11 36.83 36.97
N PRO A 51 -7.09 37.47 37.58
CA PRO A 51 -5.72 36.99 37.53
C PRO A 51 -5.53 35.58 38.13
N VAL A 52 -6.19 35.31 39.26
CA VAL A 52 -6.09 34.01 39.96
C VAL A 52 -6.83 32.91 39.19
N GLY A 53 -8.01 33.21 38.66
CA GLY A 53 -8.79 32.28 37.85
C GLY A 53 -8.07 31.93 36.54
N ALA A 54 -7.53 32.94 35.86
CA ALA A 54 -6.75 32.77 34.63
C ALA A 54 -5.44 32.01 34.87
N TYR A 55 -4.77 32.20 36.02
CA TYR A 55 -3.57 31.44 36.37
C TYR A 55 -3.86 29.94 36.55
N LEU A 56 -4.90 29.59 37.32
CA LEU A 56 -5.28 28.19 37.54
C LEU A 56 -5.81 27.52 36.25
N PHE A 57 -6.62 28.25 35.48
CA PHE A 57 -7.13 27.79 34.20
C PHE A 57 -6.00 27.63 33.18
N GLY A 58 -5.15 28.65 33.02
CA GLY A 58 -3.98 28.63 32.15
C GLY A 58 -3.05 27.45 32.43
N ARG A 59 -2.79 27.11 33.70
CA ARG A 59 -1.98 25.93 34.04
C ARG A 59 -2.61 24.61 33.57
N LYS A 60 -3.94 24.48 33.69
CA LYS A 60 -4.67 23.27 33.27
C LYS A 60 -4.74 23.17 31.74
N VAL A 61 -5.03 24.28 31.08
CA VAL A 61 -5.06 24.40 29.61
C VAL A 61 -3.68 24.11 29.03
N GLN A 62 -2.62 24.73 29.54
CA GLN A 62 -1.26 24.54 29.03
C GLN A 62 -0.80 23.08 29.12
N GLY A 63 -1.18 22.36 30.19
CA GLY A 63 -0.93 20.93 30.31
C GLY A 63 -1.63 20.12 29.21
N LYS A 64 -2.92 20.37 28.97
CA LYS A 64 -3.71 19.67 27.93
C LYS A 64 -3.24 20.01 26.53
N VAL A 65 -2.95 21.28 26.30
CA VAL A 65 -2.39 21.78 25.05
C VAL A 65 -1.06 21.10 24.73
N THR A 66 -0.16 20.98 25.71
CA THR A 66 1.15 20.31 25.51
C THR A 66 0.98 18.83 25.17
N GLU A 67 0.07 18.13 25.87
CA GLU A 67 -0.27 16.73 25.60
C GLU A 67 -0.77 16.55 24.16
N LEU A 68 -1.64 17.47 23.73
CA LEU A 68 -2.25 17.49 22.41
C LEU A 68 -1.25 17.82 21.30
N GLY A 69 -0.32 18.74 21.54
CA GLY A 69 0.80 19.02 20.63
C GLY A 69 1.75 17.82 20.49
N GLY A 70 1.99 17.10 21.59
CA GLY A 70 2.73 15.85 21.57
C GLY A 70 2.04 14.77 20.73
N ALA A 71 0.71 14.65 20.87
CA ALA A 71 -0.09 13.71 20.09
C ALA A 71 -0.12 14.06 18.60
N LEU A 72 -0.33 15.33 18.24
CA LEU A 72 -0.30 15.80 16.85
C LEU A 72 1.05 15.55 16.18
N LYS A 73 2.15 15.83 16.89
CA LYS A 73 3.50 15.51 16.41
C LYS A 73 3.69 14.00 16.25
N GLY A 74 3.19 13.21 17.20
CA GLY A 74 3.22 11.75 17.10
C GLY A 74 2.49 11.22 15.86
N VAL A 75 1.32 11.80 15.52
CA VAL A 75 0.60 11.48 14.28
C VAL A 75 1.43 11.85 13.05
N GLY A 76 1.96 13.08 12.99
CA GLY A 76 2.81 13.52 11.88
C GLY A 76 4.05 12.64 11.68
N ASP A 77 4.74 12.29 12.78
CA ASP A 77 5.91 11.42 12.75
C ASP A 77 5.56 10.01 12.26
N GLU A 78 4.42 9.45 12.70
CA GLU A 78 4.01 8.10 12.32
C GLU A 78 3.54 8.03 10.87
N VAL A 79 2.75 9.00 10.41
CA VAL A 79 2.36 9.15 9.00
C VAL A 79 3.60 9.38 8.13
N GLY A 80 4.56 10.20 8.58
CA GLY A 80 5.84 10.44 7.92
C GLY A 80 6.68 9.17 7.76
N LYS A 81 6.68 8.27 8.75
CA LYS A 81 7.32 6.95 8.61
C LYS A 81 6.66 6.09 7.54
N TYR A 82 5.33 6.06 7.48
CA TYR A 82 4.62 5.30 6.44
C TYR A 82 4.89 5.86 5.04
N LEU A 83 4.93 7.19 4.89
CA LEU A 83 5.36 7.86 3.66
C LEU A 83 6.80 7.48 3.28
N SER A 84 7.73 7.54 4.22
CA SER A 84 9.14 7.18 3.96
C SER A 84 9.31 5.72 3.55
N ALA A 85 8.46 4.83 4.09
CA ALA A 85 8.41 3.41 3.76
C ALA A 85 7.69 3.10 2.44
N SER A 86 7.12 4.09 1.74
CA SER A 86 6.35 3.89 0.50
C SER A 86 7.18 3.98 -0.81
N VAL A 87 8.45 4.40 -0.74
CA VAL A 87 9.41 4.35 -1.87
C VAL A 87 9.56 2.97 -2.55
N PRO A 88 9.51 1.82 -1.83
CA PRO A 88 9.58 0.49 -2.44
C PRO A 88 8.40 0.16 -3.38
N VAL A 89 7.30 0.91 -3.32
CA VAL A 89 6.07 0.63 -4.09
C VAL A 89 6.30 0.79 -5.60
N PHE A 90 7.00 1.84 -6.02
CA PHE A 90 7.37 2.05 -7.43
C PHE A 90 8.22 0.91 -7.98
N SER A 91 9.12 0.36 -7.15
CA SER A 91 9.96 -0.78 -7.55
C SER A 91 9.16 -2.08 -7.72
N LEU A 92 8.09 -2.27 -6.94
CA LEU A 92 7.20 -3.43 -7.06
C LEU A 92 6.29 -3.33 -8.29
N ILE A 93 5.77 -2.13 -8.60
CA ILE A 93 5.07 -1.83 -9.85
C ILE A 93 5.96 -2.19 -11.04
N ASP A 94 7.16 -1.63 -11.07
CA ASP A 94 8.11 -1.82 -12.16
C ASP A 94 8.51 -3.30 -12.33
N ARG A 95 8.71 -4.02 -11.22
CA ARG A 95 8.99 -5.46 -11.25
C ARG A 95 7.78 -6.28 -11.68
N GLY A 96 6.56 -5.91 -11.28
CA GLY A 96 5.32 -6.60 -11.68
C GLY A 96 5.03 -6.46 -13.17
N PHE A 97 5.11 -5.24 -13.70
CA PHE A 97 5.03 -4.99 -15.13
C PHE A 97 6.19 -5.63 -15.88
N GLY A 98 7.43 -5.51 -15.37
CA GLY A 98 8.60 -6.16 -15.97
C GLY A 98 8.50 -7.68 -16.02
N TRP A 99 7.88 -8.32 -15.03
CA TRP A 99 7.61 -9.76 -15.02
C TRP A 99 6.58 -10.13 -16.09
N THR A 100 5.52 -9.32 -16.23
CA THR A 100 4.46 -9.54 -17.23
C THR A 100 4.94 -9.23 -18.66
N ASP A 101 5.78 -8.23 -18.85
CA ASP A 101 6.19 -7.76 -20.17
C ASP A 101 7.42 -8.52 -20.72
N ASN A 102 8.28 -9.05 -19.86
CA ASN A 102 9.49 -9.75 -20.29
C ASN A 102 9.40 -11.28 -20.10
N VAL A 103 8.83 -11.75 -18.99
CA VAL A 103 8.86 -13.19 -18.65
C VAL A 103 7.67 -13.94 -19.27
N LEU A 104 6.49 -13.34 -19.30
CA LEU A 104 5.29 -13.96 -19.88
C LEU A 104 5.39 -14.23 -21.39
N PRO A 105 5.93 -13.32 -22.24
CA PRO A 105 6.08 -13.59 -23.67
C PRO A 105 7.03 -14.75 -23.95
N ASP A 106 8.13 -14.84 -23.22
CA ASP A 106 9.12 -15.92 -23.38
C ASP A 106 8.54 -17.29 -22.98
N LEU A 107 7.83 -17.35 -21.86
CA LEU A 107 7.17 -18.58 -21.40
C LEU A 107 6.01 -19.00 -22.31
N SER A 108 5.14 -18.07 -22.69
CA SER A 108 4.03 -18.37 -23.60
C SER A 108 4.53 -18.74 -25.01
N GLY A 109 5.64 -18.14 -25.45
CA GLY A 109 6.38 -18.55 -26.65
C GLY A 109 6.90 -19.98 -26.55
N ALA A 110 7.51 -20.36 -25.43
CA ALA A 110 7.96 -21.72 -25.17
C ALA A 110 6.80 -22.74 -25.15
N VAL A 111 5.63 -22.38 -24.59
CA VAL A 111 4.39 -23.20 -24.69
C VAL A 111 3.98 -23.40 -26.15
N SER A 112 4.02 -22.32 -26.96
CA SER A 112 3.67 -22.38 -28.38
C SER A 112 4.60 -23.32 -29.16
N VAL A 113 5.90 -23.24 -28.91
CA VAL A 113 6.90 -24.14 -29.52
C VAL A 113 6.71 -25.59 -29.07
N ALA A 114 6.41 -25.84 -27.79
CA ALA A 114 6.10 -27.19 -27.30
C ALA A 114 4.80 -27.76 -27.92
N ARG A 115 3.85 -26.89 -28.27
CA ARG A 115 2.59 -27.25 -28.95
C ARG A 115 2.75 -27.49 -30.45
N ASP A 116 3.78 -26.94 -31.10
CA ASP A 116 3.98 -27.12 -32.53
C ASP A 116 4.92 -28.29 -32.86
N ILE A 117 4.34 -29.38 -33.40
CA ILE A 117 5.03 -30.61 -33.80
C ILE A 117 5.31 -30.70 -35.31
N LYS A 118 4.91 -29.68 -36.07
CA LYS A 118 5.13 -29.61 -37.51
C LYS A 118 6.57 -29.32 -37.92
N PRO A 119 7.34 -28.43 -37.25
CA PRO A 119 8.64 -27.97 -37.73
C PRO A 119 9.70 -29.06 -37.89
N ASN A 120 9.56 -30.19 -37.19
CA ASN A 120 10.55 -31.28 -37.18
C ASN A 120 9.99 -32.64 -37.64
N ALA A 121 8.81 -32.66 -38.28
CA ALA A 121 8.12 -33.89 -38.68
C ALA A 121 7.91 -34.91 -37.53
N LEU A 122 7.89 -34.46 -36.27
CA LEU A 122 7.74 -35.31 -35.08
C LEU A 122 6.38 -36.02 -35.03
N HIS A 123 5.39 -35.47 -35.72
CA HIS A 123 4.10 -36.12 -35.94
C HIS A 123 4.19 -37.41 -36.78
N ALA A 124 5.27 -37.58 -37.55
CA ALA A 124 5.54 -38.76 -38.36
C ALA A 124 6.38 -39.82 -37.62
N TRP A 125 6.79 -39.58 -36.36
CA TRP A 125 7.44 -40.60 -35.54
C TRP A 125 6.43 -41.67 -35.12
N GLY A 126 6.52 -42.84 -35.75
CA GLY A 126 5.70 -44.01 -35.46
C GLY A 126 6.31 -44.94 -34.41
N GLY A 127 5.51 -45.91 -33.97
CA GLY A 127 5.95 -46.96 -33.05
C GLY A 127 6.07 -46.51 -31.59
N GLU A 128 6.75 -47.34 -30.79
CA GLU A 128 6.83 -47.20 -29.33
C GLU A 128 7.64 -45.98 -28.90
N ALA A 129 8.69 -45.63 -29.66
CA ALA A 129 9.47 -44.40 -29.45
C ALA A 129 8.64 -43.12 -29.71
N GLY A 130 7.78 -43.13 -30.72
CA GLY A 130 6.86 -42.01 -30.99
C GLY A 130 5.83 -41.83 -29.88
N ARG A 131 5.26 -42.93 -29.35
CA ARG A 131 4.35 -42.91 -28.20
C ARG A 131 5.02 -42.38 -26.93
N ALA A 132 6.22 -42.88 -26.60
CA ALA A 132 6.98 -42.42 -25.44
C ALA A 132 7.36 -40.92 -25.52
N TYR A 133 7.66 -40.42 -26.72
CA TYR A 133 7.89 -39.00 -26.95
C TYR A 133 6.61 -38.16 -26.72
N LEU A 134 5.47 -38.59 -27.28
CA LEU A 134 4.19 -37.89 -27.13
C LEU A 134 3.74 -37.80 -25.66
N GLU A 135 3.94 -38.87 -24.88
CA GLU A 135 3.60 -38.90 -23.46
C GLU A 135 4.45 -37.91 -22.64
N LYS A 136 5.77 -37.89 -22.86
CA LYS A 136 6.67 -36.94 -22.19
C LYS A 136 6.40 -35.49 -22.59
N ARG A 137 6.05 -35.26 -23.86
CA ARG A 137 5.66 -33.94 -24.38
C ARG A 137 4.41 -33.39 -23.67
N TRP A 138 3.39 -34.21 -23.45
CA TRP A 138 2.20 -33.77 -22.71
C TRP A 138 2.53 -33.32 -21.28
N GLY A 139 3.49 -33.98 -20.62
CA GLY A 139 4.03 -33.53 -19.34
C GLY A 139 4.71 -32.15 -19.43
N GLN A 140 5.56 -31.95 -20.44
CA GLN A 140 6.24 -30.66 -20.69
C GLN A 140 5.26 -29.53 -21.02
N GLU A 141 4.24 -29.80 -21.85
CA GLU A 141 3.21 -28.83 -22.21
C GLU A 141 2.40 -28.40 -20.98
N LYS A 142 1.97 -29.36 -20.15
CA LYS A 142 1.26 -29.07 -18.89
C LYS A 142 2.15 -28.31 -17.90
N GLY A 143 3.43 -28.65 -17.79
CA GLY A 143 4.39 -27.94 -16.94
C GLY A 143 4.61 -26.49 -17.39
N LEU A 144 4.77 -26.26 -18.69
CA LEU A 144 4.90 -24.91 -19.25
C LEU A 144 3.62 -24.10 -19.07
N GLN A 145 2.44 -24.69 -19.26
CA GLN A 145 1.16 -24.01 -18.99
C GLN A 145 1.00 -23.66 -17.51
N GLY A 146 1.31 -24.59 -16.60
CA GLY A 146 1.28 -24.34 -15.16
C GLY A 146 2.23 -23.21 -14.74
N THR A 147 3.45 -23.22 -15.29
CA THR A 147 4.45 -22.15 -15.04
C THR A 147 4.01 -20.81 -15.61
N THR A 148 3.38 -20.80 -16.80
CA THR A 148 2.83 -19.58 -17.40
C THR A 148 1.74 -18.96 -16.51
N ASN A 149 0.86 -19.78 -15.93
CA ASN A 149 -0.15 -19.31 -14.97
C ASN A 149 0.52 -18.75 -13.70
N VAL A 150 1.50 -19.45 -13.13
CA VAL A 150 2.25 -18.97 -11.96
C VAL A 150 2.93 -17.61 -12.20
N VAL A 151 3.52 -17.42 -13.39
CA VAL A 151 4.13 -16.15 -13.78
C VAL A 151 3.10 -15.04 -13.89
N LYS A 152 1.94 -15.32 -14.50
CA LYS A 152 0.83 -14.37 -14.55
C LYS A 152 0.32 -14.01 -13.15
N ASP A 153 0.12 -15.00 -12.29
CA ASP A 153 -0.38 -14.81 -10.93
C ASP A 153 0.62 -14.02 -10.08
N THR A 154 1.92 -14.28 -10.24
CA THR A 154 2.99 -13.51 -9.56
C THR A 154 3.07 -12.08 -10.06
N GLY A 155 2.93 -11.86 -11.38
CA GLY A 155 2.88 -10.53 -11.97
C GLY A 155 1.67 -9.72 -11.47
N GLN A 156 0.49 -10.34 -11.46
CA GLN A 156 -0.73 -9.74 -10.92
C GLN A 156 -0.58 -9.42 -9.42
N TRP A 157 -0.01 -10.35 -8.65
CA TRP A 157 0.26 -10.16 -7.22
C TRP A 157 1.14 -8.93 -6.93
N LEU A 158 2.20 -8.72 -7.72
CA LEU A 158 3.06 -7.54 -7.60
C LEU A 158 2.30 -6.23 -7.89
N VAL A 159 1.42 -6.25 -8.90
CA VAL A 159 0.55 -5.11 -9.24
C VAL A 159 -0.49 -4.84 -8.16
N ASP A 160 -1.11 -5.88 -7.61
CA ASP A 160 -2.13 -5.77 -6.56
C ASP A 160 -1.52 -5.19 -5.27
N ILE A 161 -0.34 -5.66 -4.86
CA ILE A 161 0.39 -5.09 -3.70
C ILE A 161 0.70 -3.62 -3.93
N ALA A 162 1.12 -3.25 -5.14
CA ALA A 162 1.39 -1.87 -5.44
C ALA A 162 0.12 -1.00 -5.41
N ALA A 163 -0.97 -1.48 -5.98
CA ALA A 163 -2.25 -0.79 -5.96
C ALA A 163 -2.78 -0.61 -4.53
N LEU A 164 -2.59 -1.61 -3.66
CA LEU A 164 -2.93 -1.54 -2.25
C LEU A 164 -2.11 -0.50 -1.50
N ASN A 165 -0.80 -0.42 -1.75
CA ASN A 165 0.05 0.60 -1.14
C ASN A 165 -0.29 2.01 -1.66
N ALA A 166 -0.64 2.15 -2.94
CA ALA A 166 -1.11 3.42 -3.49
C ALA A 166 -2.45 3.84 -2.86
N LYS A 167 -3.39 2.90 -2.76
CA LYS A 167 -4.68 3.09 -2.10
C LYS A 167 -4.49 3.45 -0.62
N PHE A 168 -3.59 2.80 0.10
CA PHE A 168 -3.25 3.12 1.48
C PHE A 168 -2.86 4.59 1.65
N LEU A 169 -1.99 5.12 0.78
CA LEU A 169 -1.58 6.54 0.84
C LEU A 169 -2.72 7.51 0.51
N VAL A 170 -3.55 7.16 -0.47
CA VAL A 170 -4.73 7.96 -0.82
C VAL A 170 -5.74 7.97 0.32
N ASP A 171 -6.04 6.81 0.89
CA ASP A 171 -7.01 6.66 1.99
C ASP A 171 -6.50 7.35 3.26
N LEU A 172 -5.18 7.42 3.47
CA LEU A 172 -4.55 8.13 4.59
C LEU A 172 -4.64 9.66 4.45
N THR A 173 -4.89 10.17 3.24
CA THR A 173 -4.99 11.62 3.01
C THR A 173 -6.22 12.23 3.66
N GLN A 174 -7.37 11.56 3.62
CA GLN A 174 -8.62 12.13 4.14
C GLN A 174 -8.60 12.31 5.67
N PRO A 175 -8.19 11.31 6.49
CA PRO A 175 -8.12 11.48 7.94
C PRO A 175 -7.18 12.61 8.38
N VAL A 176 -6.09 12.83 7.63
CA VAL A 176 -5.16 13.95 7.90
C VAL A 176 -5.80 15.29 7.56
N ILE A 177 -6.57 15.38 6.48
CA ILE A 177 -7.36 16.58 6.16
C ILE A 177 -8.38 16.86 7.25
N ASP A 178 -9.15 15.84 7.67
CA ASP A 178 -10.17 15.97 8.71
C ASP A 178 -9.55 16.48 10.03
N LEU A 179 -8.34 16.00 10.37
CA LEU A 179 -7.58 16.49 11.52
C LEU A 179 -7.22 17.98 11.40
N ILE A 180 -6.77 18.43 10.22
CA ILE A 180 -6.42 19.83 9.98
C ILE A 180 -7.67 20.71 10.04
N GLU A 181 -8.78 20.25 9.46
CA GLU A 181 -10.07 20.96 9.51
C GLU A 181 -10.54 21.13 10.96
N ALA A 182 -10.42 20.10 11.79
CA ALA A 182 -10.73 20.19 13.21
C ALA A 182 -9.85 21.18 13.98
N ILE A 183 -8.54 21.29 13.65
CA ILE A 183 -7.65 22.31 14.23
C ILE A 183 -8.13 23.72 13.84
N VAL A 184 -8.52 23.92 12.59
CA VAL A 184 -9.04 25.20 12.09
C VAL A 184 -10.37 25.55 12.74
N GLU A 185 -11.29 24.59 12.86
CA GLU A 185 -12.58 24.75 13.53
C GLU A 185 -12.41 25.11 15.01
N ALA A 186 -11.56 24.36 15.73
CA ALA A 186 -11.19 24.67 17.10
C ALA A 186 -10.62 26.09 17.24
N ALA A 187 -9.86 26.56 16.25
CA ALA A 187 -9.33 27.92 16.24
C ALA A 187 -10.41 29.00 16.00
N ILE A 188 -11.56 28.65 15.42
CA ILE A 188 -12.72 29.55 15.23
C ILE A 188 -13.55 29.64 16.51
N GLU A 189 -13.62 28.57 17.30
CA GLU A 189 -14.41 28.51 18.55
C GLU A 189 -13.76 29.25 19.74
N LEU A 190 -12.51 29.72 19.59
CA LEU A 190 -11.71 30.41 20.60
C LEU A 190 -12.14 31.86 20.90
N TRP A 191 -13.41 32.08 21.23
CA TRP A 191 -13.93 33.38 21.68
C TRP A 191 -14.08 33.50 23.19
N SER A 192 -14.01 32.39 23.92
CA SER A 192 -14.21 32.37 25.37
C SER A 192 -13.39 31.28 26.06
N VAL A 193 -13.25 31.39 27.39
CA VAL A 193 -12.64 30.38 28.26
C VAL A 193 -13.33 29.01 28.11
N ILE A 194 -14.64 28.98 27.88
CA ILE A 194 -15.38 27.73 27.60
C ILE A 194 -15.00 27.20 26.22
N GLY A 195 -14.93 28.07 25.21
CA GLY A 195 -14.50 27.70 23.86
C GLY A 195 -13.07 27.14 23.79
N VAL A 196 -12.18 27.53 24.72
CA VAL A 196 -10.84 26.90 24.84
C VAL A 196 -10.93 25.43 25.26
N LEU A 197 -11.87 25.06 26.13
CA LEU A 197 -12.05 23.66 26.53
C LEU A 197 -12.69 22.85 25.41
N GLU A 198 -13.70 23.40 24.75
CA GLU A 198 -14.35 22.80 23.58
C GLU A 198 -13.33 22.57 22.45
N ALA A 199 -12.49 23.57 22.14
CA ALA A 199 -11.41 23.45 21.16
C ALA A 199 -10.43 22.31 21.47
N ILE A 200 -10.06 22.10 22.74
CA ILE A 200 -9.18 21.00 23.16
C ILE A 200 -9.87 19.65 22.94
N ASP A 201 -11.14 19.53 23.34
CA ASP A 201 -11.89 18.28 23.20
C ASP A 201 -12.12 17.94 21.71
N THR A 202 -12.44 18.93 20.87
CA THR A 202 -12.58 18.77 19.41
C THR A 202 -11.31 18.23 18.77
N ILE A 203 -10.14 18.79 19.10
CA ILE A 203 -8.88 18.30 18.51
C ILE A 203 -8.50 16.93 19.08
N ALA A 204 -8.74 16.68 20.37
CA ALA A 204 -8.47 15.37 20.96
C ALA A 204 -9.31 14.27 20.29
N ALA A 205 -10.58 14.56 19.99
CA ALA A 205 -11.45 13.67 19.22
C ALA A 205 -10.91 13.46 17.79
N ALA A 206 -10.58 14.53 17.08
CA ALA A 206 -10.05 14.44 15.72
C ALA A 206 -8.73 13.66 15.63
N VAL A 207 -7.83 13.80 16.61
CA VAL A 207 -6.61 12.98 16.71
C VAL A 207 -6.95 11.50 16.89
N ALA A 208 -7.89 11.19 17.79
CA ALA A 208 -8.31 9.81 18.02
C ALA A 208 -8.95 9.19 16.78
N ASP A 209 -9.80 9.95 16.08
CA ASP A 209 -10.44 9.53 14.82
C ASP A 209 -9.41 9.32 13.71
N CYS A 210 -8.44 10.23 13.58
CA CYS A 210 -7.34 10.08 12.63
C CYS A 210 -6.53 8.80 12.90
N LEU A 211 -6.14 8.55 14.15
CA LEU A 211 -5.43 7.32 14.54
C LEU A 211 -6.28 6.06 14.31
N GLY A 212 -7.57 6.13 14.61
CA GLY A 212 -8.53 5.05 14.35
C GLY A 212 -8.62 4.71 12.87
N ALA A 213 -8.70 5.72 12.01
CA ALA A 213 -8.70 5.56 10.56
C ALA A 213 -7.38 4.93 10.06
N VAL A 214 -6.22 5.40 10.53
CA VAL A 214 -4.92 4.79 10.19
C VAL A 214 -4.90 3.30 10.54
N LEU A 215 -5.39 2.93 11.73
CA LEU A 215 -5.45 1.53 12.17
C LEU A 215 -6.38 0.67 11.31
N GLU A 216 -7.54 1.19 10.91
CA GLU A 216 -8.46 0.46 10.01
C GLU A 216 -7.85 0.26 8.63
N ILE A 217 -7.21 1.29 8.06
CA ILE A 217 -6.52 1.17 6.76
C ILE A 217 -5.38 0.14 6.84
N LEU A 218 -4.61 0.13 7.94
CA LEU A 218 -3.56 -0.88 8.18
C LEU A 218 -4.12 -2.31 8.30
N LYS A 219 -5.27 -2.49 8.94
CA LYS A 219 -5.95 -3.80 9.03
C LYS A 219 -6.36 -4.28 7.65
N GLU A 220 -6.94 -3.41 6.83
CA GLU A 220 -7.35 -3.74 5.47
C GLU A 220 -6.14 -4.13 4.60
N ALA A 221 -5.06 -3.35 4.66
CA ALA A 221 -3.81 -3.67 3.96
C ALA A 221 -3.23 -5.02 4.41
N THR A 222 -3.23 -5.31 5.71
CA THR A 222 -2.73 -6.59 6.27
C THR A 222 -3.58 -7.77 5.81
N LYS A 223 -4.91 -7.62 5.80
CA LYS A 223 -5.83 -8.66 5.33
C LYS A 223 -5.57 -9.00 3.86
N HIS A 224 -5.44 -7.98 3.02
CA HIS A 224 -5.12 -8.18 1.61
C HIS A 224 -3.75 -8.83 1.41
N MET A 225 -2.72 -8.43 2.18
CA MET A 225 -1.42 -9.09 2.13
C MET A 225 -1.51 -10.58 2.45
N ALA A 226 -2.32 -10.97 3.44
CA ALA A 226 -2.54 -12.37 3.79
C ALA A 226 -3.24 -13.15 2.66
N ASP A 227 -4.26 -12.57 2.03
CA ASP A 227 -4.97 -13.14 0.88
C ASP A 227 -4.01 -13.34 -0.31
N SER A 228 -3.17 -12.35 -0.56
CA SER A 228 -2.14 -12.36 -1.61
C SER A 228 -1.06 -13.43 -1.36
N VAL A 229 -0.61 -13.64 -0.11
CA VAL A 229 0.32 -14.73 0.26
C VAL A 229 -0.29 -16.11 0.06
N SER A 230 -1.61 -16.26 0.32
CA SER A 230 -2.34 -17.50 0.04
C SER A 230 -2.27 -17.89 -1.44
N GLY A 231 -2.42 -16.92 -2.34
CA GLY A 231 -2.25 -17.11 -3.80
C GLY A 231 -0.84 -17.57 -4.20
N LEU A 232 0.20 -16.97 -3.63
CA LEU A 232 1.59 -17.41 -3.84
C LEU A 232 1.87 -18.83 -3.33
N SER A 233 1.25 -19.21 -2.21
CA SER A 233 1.35 -20.57 -1.69
C SER A 233 0.77 -21.59 -2.68
N GLN A 234 -0.39 -21.28 -3.29
CA GLN A 234 -0.97 -22.11 -4.35
C GLN A 234 -0.06 -22.23 -5.58
N ALA A 235 0.55 -21.12 -6.01
CA ALA A 235 1.53 -21.13 -7.09
C ALA A 235 2.75 -22.02 -6.77
N LYS A 236 3.25 -21.95 -5.54
CA LYS A 236 4.35 -22.81 -5.06
C LYS A 236 3.96 -24.29 -4.96
N ILE A 237 2.70 -24.59 -4.68
CA ILE A 237 2.16 -25.96 -4.73
C ILE A 237 2.20 -26.49 -6.17
N ILE A 238 1.84 -25.68 -7.17
CA ILE A 238 1.88 -26.08 -8.59
C ILE A 238 3.32 -26.38 -9.03
N VAL A 239 4.28 -25.52 -8.67
CA VAL A 239 5.70 -25.71 -9.02
C VAL A 239 6.31 -26.93 -8.34
N ASN A 240 5.91 -27.22 -7.09
CA ASN A 240 6.37 -28.39 -6.36
C ASN A 240 5.51 -29.65 -6.59
N ASN A 241 4.54 -29.59 -7.51
CA ASN A 241 3.74 -30.74 -7.84
C ASN A 241 4.56 -31.72 -8.70
N ASN A 242 5.00 -32.82 -8.07
CA ASN A 242 5.77 -33.88 -8.72
C ASN A 242 4.99 -34.64 -9.81
N ASP A 243 3.66 -34.47 -9.89
CA ASP A 243 2.85 -35.06 -10.97
C ASP A 243 3.16 -34.43 -12.34
N VAL A 244 3.59 -33.16 -12.35
CA VAL A 244 3.91 -32.40 -13.57
C VAL A 244 5.42 -32.22 -13.74
N PHE A 245 6.17 -32.16 -12.62
CA PHE A 245 7.63 -32.08 -12.58
C PHE A 245 8.22 -33.25 -11.79
N PRO A 246 8.38 -34.44 -12.40
CA PRO A 246 8.88 -35.62 -11.69
C PRO A 246 10.26 -35.36 -11.06
N GLY A 247 10.36 -35.44 -9.74
CA GLY A 247 11.59 -35.18 -8.99
C GLY A 247 12.04 -33.71 -9.01
N GLY A 248 11.11 -32.77 -9.21
CA GLY A 248 11.37 -31.33 -9.29
C GLY A 248 12.14 -30.91 -10.55
N LYS A 249 12.20 -31.76 -11.58
CA LYS A 249 12.91 -31.51 -12.83
C LYS A 249 11.95 -31.46 -14.01
N TRP A 250 12.35 -30.72 -15.04
CA TRP A 250 11.65 -30.75 -16.33
C TRP A 250 11.61 -32.19 -16.85
N PRO A 251 10.45 -32.68 -17.33
CA PRO A 251 10.36 -33.99 -17.96
C PRO A 251 11.34 -34.06 -19.13
N GLN A 252 12.29 -34.98 -19.11
CA GLN A 252 13.29 -35.11 -20.18
C GLN A 252 12.87 -36.18 -21.17
N ALA A 253 12.84 -35.82 -22.46
CA ALA A 253 12.55 -36.74 -23.56
C ALA A 253 13.53 -37.93 -23.57
N VAL A 254 14.78 -37.70 -23.16
CA VAL A 254 15.86 -38.68 -23.15
C VAL A 254 16.52 -38.65 -21.77
N ASN A 255 16.72 -39.82 -21.15
CA ASN A 255 17.59 -39.91 -19.98
C ASN A 255 19.03 -39.83 -20.50
N ARG A 256 19.85 -38.95 -19.90
CA ARG A 256 21.30 -39.00 -20.10
C ARG A 256 21.90 -40.16 -19.33
#